data_AF-A0A858ASD1-F1
#
_entry.id   AF-A0A858ASD1-F1
#
_cell.length_a   1.000
_cell.length_b   1.000
_cell.length_c   1.000
_cell.angle_alpha   90.00
_cell.angle_beta   90.00
_cell.angle_gamma   90.00
#
_symmetry.space_group_name_H-M   'P 1'
#
loop_
_entity.id
_entity.type
_entity.pdbx_description
1 polymer ?
#
loop_
_entity_poly.entity_id
_entity_poly.type
_entity_poly.pdbx_seq_one_letter_code
_entity_poly.pdbx_strand_id
1 'polypeptide(L)'
;MKKIIFSLSSIAFTILPTSQIISCQNKPTPDEDYFIPKLNDQPKSVEEIEILACEAYDKNRTYLEINYEKWDAYINSIPNWNQLSQEEKNQHNVSFNLNSIESQKRNIFQFWVNTYKYKIYQFNPEYDKTLTTPNGNKLNIKAENRNLYDYSLKLALEKKYTTKETKDHIQKIYNWGIQENPNTTSKKEK
;
A
#
# COMPACT_ATOMS: atom_id res chain seq x y z
N MET A 1 -45.93 6.15 -60.57
CA MET A 1 -44.64 6.89 -60.71
C MET A 1 -44.54 7.93 -59.61
N LYS A 2 -43.32 8.29 -59.17
CA LYS A 2 -42.87 9.54 -58.47
C LYS A 2 -43.80 10.14 -57.37
N LYS A 3 -43.39 10.16 -56.08
CA LYS A 3 -42.49 11.15 -55.40
C LYS A 3 -43.12 12.55 -55.20
N ILE A 4 -43.11 13.22 -54.03
CA ILE A 4 -42.75 12.81 -52.64
C ILE A 4 -43.97 12.97 -51.69
N ILE A 5 -44.10 13.74 -50.58
CA ILE A 5 -43.32 14.74 -49.78
C ILE A 5 -43.49 14.47 -48.26
N PHE A 6 -42.68 15.15 -47.42
CA PHE A 6 -42.63 15.21 -45.95
C PHE A 6 -43.94 15.76 -45.28
N SER A 7 -44.18 15.72 -43.95
CA SER A 7 -43.21 15.81 -42.83
C SER A 7 -43.63 15.19 -41.48
N LEU A 8 -42.59 14.85 -40.69
CA LEU A 8 -42.45 14.90 -39.22
C LEU A 8 -43.72 15.11 -38.35
N SER A 9 -44.01 14.14 -37.49
CA SER A 9 -44.76 14.34 -36.24
C SER A 9 -44.11 13.59 -35.08
N SER A 10 -43.55 14.37 -34.16
CA SER A 10 -42.83 14.00 -32.95
C SER A 10 -43.58 13.02 -32.02
N ILE A 11 -42.93 11.93 -31.62
CA ILE A 11 -43.24 11.25 -30.35
C ILE A 11 -42.55 12.04 -29.23
N ALA A 12 -43.35 12.72 -28.41
CA ALA A 12 -42.85 13.49 -27.27
C ALA A 12 -42.51 12.55 -26.11
N PHE A 13 -41.25 12.12 -26.01
CA PHE A 13 -40.73 11.61 -24.74
C PHE A 13 -40.62 12.78 -23.75
N THR A 14 -41.45 12.75 -22.71
CA THR A 14 -41.46 13.73 -21.64
C THR A 14 -40.17 13.65 -20.84
N ILE A 15 -39.27 14.61 -21.08
CA ILE A 15 -38.05 14.79 -20.29
C ILE A 15 -38.48 15.28 -18.89
N LEU A 16 -38.74 14.35 -17.98
CA LEU A 16 -38.76 14.67 -16.56
C LEU A 16 -37.35 15.11 -16.14
N PRO A 17 -37.24 16.09 -15.22
CA PRO A 17 -36.06 16.93 -15.16
C PRO A 17 -34.80 16.16 -14.76
N THR A 18 -33.68 16.54 -15.38
CA THR A 18 -32.34 16.21 -14.89
C THR A 18 -32.15 16.85 -13.52
N SER A 19 -32.55 16.12 -12.47
CA SER A 19 -32.33 16.48 -11.07
C SER A 19 -30.83 16.43 -10.79
N GLN A 20 -30.16 17.56 -11.06
CA GLN A 20 -28.77 17.89 -10.77
C GLN A 20 -27.90 16.67 -10.50
N ILE A 21 -27.40 16.03 -11.57
CA ILE A 21 -26.22 15.17 -11.44
C ILE A 21 -25.10 16.11 -11.01
N ILE A 22 -24.85 16.16 -9.70
CA ILE A 22 -23.69 16.84 -9.13
C ILE A 22 -22.49 16.06 -9.65
N SER A 23 -21.91 16.59 -10.73
CA SER A 23 -20.69 16.07 -11.30
C SER A 23 -19.60 16.28 -10.27
N CYS A 24 -19.31 15.23 -9.49
CA CYS A 24 -18.10 15.13 -8.69
C CYS A 24 -16.92 14.98 -9.64
N GLN A 25 -16.58 16.09 -10.31
CA GLN A 25 -15.42 16.22 -11.18
C GLN A 25 -14.20 15.76 -10.39
N ASN A 26 -13.41 14.88 -11.02
CA ASN A 26 -12.10 14.46 -10.55
C ASN A 26 -12.09 13.90 -9.12
N LYS A 27 -12.70 12.72 -8.92
CA LYS A 27 -12.08 11.77 -7.98
C LYS A 27 -10.62 11.58 -8.43
N PRO A 28 -9.62 11.81 -7.56
CA PRO A 28 -8.23 11.78 -7.99
C PRO A 28 -7.86 10.38 -8.48
N THR A 29 -7.19 10.32 -9.62
CA THR A 29 -6.42 9.13 -10.03
C THR A 29 -5.44 8.79 -8.91
N PRO A 30 -5.42 7.56 -8.39
CA PRO A 30 -4.37 7.13 -7.48
C PRO A 30 -3.01 7.25 -8.17
N ASP A 31 -1.97 7.54 -7.38
CA ASP A 31 -0.58 7.34 -7.80
C ASP A 31 -0.32 5.82 -7.81
N GLU A 32 -0.51 5.19 -8.97
CA GLU A 32 -0.80 3.74 -9.07
C GLU A 32 0.33 2.84 -8.58
N ASP A 33 1.58 3.32 -8.60
CA ASP A 33 2.75 2.51 -8.23
C ASP A 33 2.91 2.31 -6.72
N TYR A 34 2.27 3.10 -5.86
CA TYR A 34 2.43 2.96 -4.41
C TYR A 34 1.10 3.18 -3.67
N PHE A 35 0.45 2.07 -3.30
CA PHE A 35 -0.84 2.09 -2.61
C PHE A 35 -0.79 2.88 -1.30
N ILE A 36 -1.33 4.10 -1.37
CA ILE A 36 -1.73 4.89 -0.21
C ILE A 36 -3.26 4.83 -0.15
N PRO A 37 -3.88 4.21 0.88
CA PRO A 37 -5.26 4.54 1.22
C PRO A 37 -5.32 6.05 1.47
N LYS A 38 -6.42 6.72 1.12
CA LYS A 38 -6.50 8.19 1.25
C LYS A 38 -6.25 8.61 2.70
N LEU A 39 -5.07 9.16 2.99
CA LEU A 39 -4.53 9.44 4.35
C LEU A 39 -5.30 10.49 5.16
N ASN A 40 -6.49 10.88 4.71
CA ASN A 40 -7.36 11.81 5.42
C ASN A 40 -8.19 11.07 6.49
N ASP A 41 -8.49 9.79 6.25
CA ASP A 41 -9.28 8.97 7.16
C ASP A 41 -8.38 8.14 8.08
N GLN A 42 -8.78 8.02 9.35
CA GLN A 42 -8.18 7.10 10.33
C GLN A 42 -9.07 5.86 10.49
N PRO A 43 -8.52 4.65 10.73
CA PRO A 43 -9.32 3.43 10.84
C PRO A 43 -10.31 3.51 12.00
N LYS A 44 -11.52 2.98 11.82
CA LYS A 44 -12.65 3.13 12.74
C LYS A 44 -12.72 2.02 13.79
N SER A 45 -12.15 0.85 13.49
CA SER A 45 -12.09 -0.28 14.42
C SER A 45 -10.86 -1.15 14.17
N VAL A 46 -10.65 -2.15 15.03
CA VAL A 46 -9.57 -3.12 14.88
C VAL A 46 -9.79 -3.99 13.63
N GLU A 47 -11.04 -4.37 13.35
CA GLU A 47 -11.42 -5.23 12.22
C GLU A 47 -11.13 -4.58 10.86
N GLU A 48 -11.29 -3.25 10.74
CA GLU A 48 -10.86 -2.51 9.55
C GLU A 48 -9.34 -2.59 9.37
N ILE A 49 -8.58 -2.55 10.47
CA ILE A 49 -7.11 -2.70 10.44
C ILE A 49 -6.69 -4.15 10.15
N GLU A 50 -7.44 -5.16 10.63
CA GLU A 50 -7.21 -6.57 10.29
C GLU A 50 -7.28 -6.81 8.78
N ILE A 51 -8.31 -6.27 8.12
CA ILE A 51 -8.47 -6.35 6.66
C ILE A 51 -7.31 -5.67 5.93
N LEU A 52 -7.01 -4.41 6.29
CA LEU A 52 -5.94 -3.63 5.67
C LEU A 52 -4.54 -4.25 5.87
N ALA A 53 -4.30 -4.88 7.03
CA ALA A 53 -3.06 -5.57 7.32
C ALA A 53 -2.91 -6.88 6.53
N CYS A 54 -3.99 -7.65 6.38
CA CYS A 54 -4.03 -8.83 5.50
C CYS A 54 -3.76 -8.46 4.04
N GLU A 55 -4.41 -7.40 3.52
CA GLU A 55 -4.14 -6.89 2.17
C GLU A 55 -2.68 -6.44 1.98
N ALA A 56 -2.12 -5.69 2.94
CA ALA A 56 -0.74 -5.25 2.85
C ALA A 56 0.25 -6.43 2.96
N TYR A 57 -0.06 -7.44 3.76
CA TYR A 57 0.75 -8.66 3.86
C TYR A 57 0.74 -9.46 2.55
N ASP A 58 -0.43 -9.69 1.95
CA ASP A 58 -0.53 -10.42 0.68
C ASP A 58 0.16 -9.64 -0.47
N LYS A 59 0.00 -8.32 -0.53
CA LYS A 59 0.74 -7.47 -1.48
C LYS A 59 2.26 -7.56 -1.23
N ASN A 60 2.72 -7.56 0.03
CA ASN A 60 4.13 -7.76 0.37
C ASN A 60 4.66 -9.14 -0.08
N ARG A 61 3.88 -10.22 0.09
CA ARG A 61 4.19 -11.57 -0.38
C ARG A 61 4.38 -11.61 -1.89
N THR A 62 3.40 -11.12 -2.66
CA THR A 62 3.45 -11.13 -4.13
C THR A 62 4.63 -10.32 -4.67
N TYR A 63 4.90 -9.12 -4.13
CA TYR A 63 6.07 -8.34 -4.55
C TYR A 63 7.41 -8.92 -4.08
N LEU A 64 7.44 -9.74 -3.02
CA LEU A 64 8.62 -10.50 -2.63
C LEU A 64 8.89 -11.66 -3.60
N GLU A 65 7.86 -12.40 -3.98
CA GLU A 65 7.94 -13.52 -4.92
C GLU A 65 8.44 -13.05 -6.30
N ILE A 66 7.79 -12.05 -6.91
CA ILE A 66 8.21 -11.48 -8.21
C ILE A 66 9.64 -10.89 -8.13
N ASN A 67 10.02 -10.27 -7.00
CA ASN A 67 11.37 -9.73 -6.84
C ASN A 67 12.44 -10.83 -6.72
N TYR A 68 12.12 -12.01 -6.16
CA TYR A 68 13.04 -13.14 -6.19
C TYR A 68 13.19 -13.71 -7.61
N GLU A 69 12.10 -13.91 -8.34
CA GLU A 69 12.15 -14.38 -9.74
C GLU A 69 13.01 -13.44 -10.62
N LYS A 70 12.84 -12.13 -10.48
CA LYS A 70 13.66 -11.13 -11.18
C LYS A 70 15.12 -11.11 -10.72
N TRP A 71 15.40 -11.35 -9.44
CA TRP A 71 16.76 -11.39 -8.89
C TRP A 71 17.52 -12.62 -9.39
N ASP A 72 16.88 -13.79 -9.41
CA ASP A 72 17.47 -15.02 -9.92
C ASP A 72 17.70 -14.93 -11.44
N ALA A 73 16.77 -14.33 -12.20
CA ALA A 73 16.98 -14.02 -13.61
C ALA A 73 18.16 -13.04 -13.83
N TYR A 74 18.30 -12.02 -12.98
CA TYR A 74 19.42 -11.09 -13.01
C TYR A 74 20.77 -11.75 -12.71
N ILE A 75 20.85 -12.59 -11.66
CA ILE A 75 22.04 -13.42 -11.36
C ILE A 75 22.43 -14.27 -12.57
N ASN A 76 21.48 -14.98 -13.16
CA ASN A 76 21.74 -15.87 -14.29
C ASN A 76 22.17 -15.13 -15.58
N SER A 77 21.93 -13.81 -15.66
CA SER A 77 22.42 -12.97 -16.76
C SER A 77 23.89 -12.52 -16.61
N ILE A 78 24.50 -12.70 -15.44
CA ILE A 78 25.86 -12.21 -15.16
C ILE A 78 26.89 -13.34 -15.42
N PRO A 79 27.78 -13.19 -16.42
CA PRO A 79 28.81 -14.19 -16.70
C PRO A 79 29.69 -14.45 -15.48
N ASN A 80 29.99 -15.72 -15.22
CA ASN A 80 30.86 -16.15 -14.12
C ASN A 80 30.44 -15.67 -12.71
N TRP A 81 29.15 -15.36 -12.47
CA TRP A 81 28.63 -14.88 -11.17
C TRP A 81 29.26 -15.55 -9.94
N ASN A 82 29.37 -16.88 -9.94
CA ASN A 82 29.92 -17.64 -8.82
C ASN A 82 31.38 -17.26 -8.48
N GLN A 83 32.19 -16.86 -9.47
CA GLN A 83 33.59 -16.46 -9.34
C GLN A 83 33.78 -15.01 -8.84
N LEU A 84 32.75 -14.16 -8.91
CA LEU A 84 32.82 -12.77 -8.43
C LEU A 84 33.11 -12.73 -6.92
N SER A 85 33.81 -11.70 -6.46
CA SER A 85 34.02 -11.45 -5.03
C SER A 85 32.70 -11.17 -4.31
N GLN A 86 32.71 -11.30 -2.97
CA GLN A 86 31.54 -10.94 -2.17
C GLN A 86 31.17 -9.46 -2.31
N GLU A 87 32.13 -8.57 -2.57
CA GLU A 87 31.85 -7.14 -2.69
C GLU A 87 31.23 -6.78 -4.05
N GLU A 88 31.67 -7.40 -5.15
CA GLU A 88 30.97 -7.28 -6.44
C GLU A 88 29.53 -7.81 -6.33
N LYS A 89 29.33 -8.98 -5.68
CA LYS A 89 28.00 -9.53 -5.39
C LYS A 89 27.15 -8.59 -4.52
N ASN A 90 27.75 -7.90 -3.54
CA ASN A 90 27.08 -6.88 -2.74
C ASN A 90 26.65 -5.67 -3.59
N GLN A 91 27.50 -5.21 -4.52
CA GLN A 91 27.23 -4.07 -5.39
C GLN A 91 26.13 -4.39 -6.40
N HIS A 92 26.14 -5.58 -7.00
CA HIS A 92 25.06 -6.11 -7.82
C HIS A 92 23.73 -6.17 -7.05
N ASN A 93 23.74 -6.66 -5.81
CA ASN A 93 22.56 -6.71 -4.94
C ASN A 93 22.02 -5.30 -4.59
N VAL A 94 22.90 -4.34 -4.28
CA VAL A 94 22.51 -2.92 -4.08
C VAL A 94 21.90 -2.33 -5.34
N SER A 95 22.57 -2.47 -6.49
CA SER A 95 22.13 -1.92 -7.78
C SER A 95 20.78 -2.50 -8.21
N PHE A 96 20.61 -3.83 -8.16
CA PHE A 96 19.35 -4.48 -8.50
C PHE A 96 18.19 -3.98 -7.61
N ASN A 97 18.37 -3.96 -6.29
CA ASN A 97 17.28 -3.56 -5.40
C ASN A 97 16.87 -2.10 -5.60
N LEU A 98 17.82 -1.18 -5.80
CA LEU A 98 17.54 0.23 -6.05
C LEU A 98 16.82 0.48 -7.39
N ASN A 99 17.02 -0.38 -8.39
CA ASN A 99 16.34 -0.29 -9.69
C ASN A 99 15.08 -1.18 -9.79
N SER A 100 14.84 -2.07 -8.83
CA SER A 100 13.66 -2.96 -8.78
C SER A 100 12.47 -2.27 -8.12
N ILE A 101 11.46 -1.94 -8.93
CA ILE A 101 10.17 -1.39 -8.47
C ILE A 101 9.45 -2.36 -7.53
N GLU A 102 9.58 -3.68 -7.73
CA GLU A 102 9.01 -4.68 -6.82
C GLU A 102 9.72 -4.68 -5.45
N SER A 103 11.03 -4.46 -5.39
CA SER A 103 11.73 -4.29 -4.10
C SER A 103 11.25 -3.03 -3.38
N GLN A 104 11.00 -1.93 -4.10
CA GLN A 104 10.47 -0.70 -3.50
C GLN A 104 9.01 -0.86 -3.02
N LYS A 105 8.13 -1.44 -3.85
CA LYS A 105 6.75 -1.78 -3.46
C LYS A 105 6.72 -2.70 -2.24
N ARG A 106 7.53 -3.76 -2.23
CA ARG A 106 7.68 -4.67 -1.08
C ARG A 106 8.08 -3.92 0.19
N ASN A 107 9.07 -3.02 0.13
CA ASN A 107 9.50 -2.21 1.28
C ASN A 107 8.34 -1.38 1.86
N ILE A 108 7.53 -0.77 1.00
CA ILE A 108 6.36 0.03 1.39
C ILE A 108 5.26 -0.85 2.03
N PHE A 109 4.92 -1.99 1.43
CA PHE A 109 3.92 -2.89 2.02
C PHE A 109 4.38 -3.53 3.34
N GLN A 110 5.68 -3.78 3.52
CA GLN A 110 6.23 -4.18 4.82
C GLN A 110 6.05 -3.08 5.88
N PHE A 111 6.26 -1.82 5.49
CA PHE A 111 6.08 -0.68 6.39
C PHE A 111 4.61 -0.44 6.74
N TRP A 112 3.69 -0.65 5.79
CA TRP A 112 2.25 -0.66 6.05
C TRP A 112 1.86 -1.70 7.11
N VAL A 113 2.38 -2.94 7.05
CA VAL A 113 2.10 -3.95 8.09
C VAL A 113 2.53 -3.46 9.48
N ASN A 114 3.72 -2.86 9.61
CA ASN A 114 4.17 -2.31 10.90
C ASN A 114 3.32 -1.10 11.35
N THR A 115 2.87 -0.27 10.40
CA THR A 115 1.94 0.85 10.64
C THR A 115 0.62 0.35 11.23
N TYR A 116 0.06 -0.73 10.67
CA TYR A 116 -1.19 -1.31 11.13
C TYR A 116 -1.08 -1.94 12.53
N LYS A 117 0.05 -2.57 12.87
CA LYS A 117 0.32 -3.00 14.27
C LYS A 117 0.33 -1.83 15.25
N TYR A 118 0.86 -0.67 14.87
CA TYR A 118 0.83 0.53 15.72
C TYR A 118 -0.58 1.13 15.81
N LYS A 119 -1.35 1.18 14.71
CA LYS A 119 -2.77 1.58 14.76
C LYS A 119 -3.61 0.64 15.64
N ILE A 120 -3.34 -0.67 15.63
CA ILE A 120 -3.96 -1.62 16.57
C ILE A 120 -3.56 -1.32 18.01
N TYR A 121 -2.28 -1.03 18.29
CA TYR A 121 -1.83 -0.64 19.64
C TYR A 121 -2.58 0.60 20.18
N GLN A 122 -2.95 1.55 19.31
CA GLN A 122 -3.78 2.70 19.72
C GLN A 122 -5.21 2.31 20.16
N PHE A 123 -5.77 1.19 19.67
CA PHE A 123 -7.06 0.64 20.13
C PHE A 123 -6.91 -0.32 21.31
N ASN A 124 -5.95 -1.25 21.24
CA ASN A 124 -5.73 -2.30 22.22
C ASN A 124 -4.24 -2.68 22.29
N PRO A 125 -3.49 -2.20 23.32
CA PRO A 125 -2.09 -2.56 23.54
C PRO A 125 -1.80 -4.05 23.71
N GLU A 126 -2.78 -4.84 24.18
CA GLU A 126 -2.63 -6.27 24.48
C GLU A 126 -3.08 -7.19 23.32
N TYR A 127 -3.39 -6.62 22.15
CA TYR A 127 -3.85 -7.40 21.01
C TYR A 127 -2.74 -8.31 20.44
N ASP A 128 -3.06 -9.60 20.29
CA ASP A 128 -2.25 -10.62 19.63
C ASP A 128 -3.18 -11.64 18.97
N LYS A 129 -3.09 -11.83 17.64
CA LYS A 129 -4.02 -12.65 16.87
C LYS A 129 -3.38 -13.22 15.61
N THR A 130 -3.67 -14.48 15.30
CA THR A 130 -3.40 -15.06 13.97
C THR A 130 -4.60 -14.83 13.06
N LEU A 131 -4.38 -14.23 11.90
CA LEU A 131 -5.34 -14.07 10.82
C LEU A 131 -5.00 -15.00 9.65
N THR A 132 -6.02 -15.36 8.87
CA THR A 132 -5.86 -15.93 7.53
C THR A 132 -6.15 -14.83 6.51
N THR A 133 -5.22 -14.58 5.59
CA THR A 133 -5.34 -13.53 4.57
C THR A 133 -6.22 -14.01 3.39
N PRO A 134 -6.68 -13.10 2.50
CA PRO A 134 -7.40 -13.47 1.28
C PRO A 134 -6.69 -14.52 0.41
N ASN A 135 -5.36 -14.49 0.32
CA ASN A 135 -4.57 -15.48 -0.41
C ASN A 135 -4.28 -16.76 0.41
N GLY A 136 -4.89 -16.93 1.58
CA GLY A 136 -4.74 -18.11 2.45
C GLY A 136 -3.46 -18.12 3.30
N ASN A 137 -2.67 -17.05 3.30
CA ASN A 137 -1.48 -16.95 4.15
C ASN A 137 -1.87 -16.79 5.64
N LYS A 138 -0.97 -17.17 6.55
CA LYS A 138 -1.13 -16.90 7.99
C LYS A 138 -0.36 -15.65 8.41
N LEU A 139 -1.08 -14.62 8.82
CA LEU A 139 -0.54 -13.39 9.38
C LEU A 139 -0.68 -13.41 10.91
N ASN A 140 0.43 -13.55 11.62
CA ASN A 140 0.47 -13.26 13.05
C ASN A 140 0.62 -11.74 13.23
N ILE A 141 -0.42 -11.10 13.80
CA ILE A 141 -0.47 -9.66 14.01
C ILE A 141 -0.63 -9.37 15.50
N LYS A 142 0.30 -8.56 16.02
CA LYS A 142 0.39 -8.16 17.42
C LYS A 142 0.48 -6.64 17.48
N ALA A 143 -0.10 -6.03 18.51
CA ALA A 143 0.09 -4.63 18.82
C ALA A 143 1.59 -4.33 19.03
N GLU A 144 2.11 -3.31 18.33
CA GLU A 144 3.48 -2.83 18.51
C GLU A 144 3.43 -1.38 18.99
N ASN A 145 4.10 -1.09 20.10
CA ASN A 145 4.11 0.26 20.68
C ASN A 145 4.93 1.24 19.82
N ARG A 146 4.82 2.54 20.15
CA ARG A 146 5.47 3.61 19.40
C ARG A 146 6.98 3.40 19.23
N ASN A 147 7.70 2.92 20.25
CA ASN A 147 9.15 2.74 20.17
C ASN A 147 9.56 1.72 19.10
N LEU A 148 8.75 0.66 18.90
CA LEU A 148 8.97 -0.33 17.83
C LEU A 148 8.62 0.23 16.43
N TYR A 149 7.64 1.14 16.37
CA TYR A 149 7.24 1.80 15.13
C TYR A 149 8.24 2.88 14.69
N ASP A 150 8.68 3.75 15.60
CA ASP A 150 9.72 4.75 15.38
C ASP A 150 11.07 4.06 15.02
N TYR A 151 11.36 2.90 15.61
CA TYR A 151 12.50 2.04 15.20
C TYR A 151 12.33 1.43 13.80
N SER A 152 11.11 1.01 13.44
CA SER A 152 10.80 0.54 12.08
C SER A 152 11.02 1.61 11.03
N LEU A 153 10.69 2.88 11.33
CA LEU A 153 11.00 4.01 10.45
C LEU A 153 12.51 4.15 10.27
N LYS A 154 13.26 4.18 11.37
CA LYS A 154 14.72 4.31 11.35
C LYS A 154 15.35 3.26 10.43
N LEU A 155 15.01 1.98 10.61
CA LEU A 155 15.52 0.90 9.75
C LEU A 155 15.18 1.08 8.27
N ALA A 156 13.97 1.56 7.96
CA ALA A 156 13.55 1.79 6.58
C ALA A 156 14.29 2.96 5.90
N LEU A 157 14.56 4.04 6.65
CA LEU A 157 15.31 5.20 6.16
C LEU A 157 16.82 4.93 6.04
N GLU A 158 17.40 4.14 6.95
CA GLU A 158 18.83 3.76 6.90
C GLU A 158 19.13 2.68 5.85
N LYS A 159 18.12 1.94 5.37
CA LYS A 159 18.30 0.85 4.39
C LYS A 159 18.94 1.33 3.08
N LYS A 160 20.09 0.75 2.72
CA LYS A 160 20.85 1.04 1.48
C LYS A 160 20.22 0.47 0.19
N TYR A 161 19.15 -0.31 0.32
CA TYR A 161 18.43 -0.98 -0.77
C TYR A 161 17.12 -0.28 -1.14
N THR A 162 16.88 0.91 -0.59
CA THR A 162 15.63 1.67 -0.70
C THR A 162 15.92 3.00 -1.39
N THR A 163 15.16 3.37 -2.44
CA THR A 163 15.36 4.65 -3.14
C THR A 163 14.93 5.84 -2.28
N LYS A 164 15.29 7.06 -2.69
CA LYS A 164 14.88 8.27 -1.96
C LYS A 164 13.34 8.42 -1.98
N GLU A 165 12.73 8.21 -3.13
CA GLU A 165 11.28 8.32 -3.37
C GLU A 165 10.52 7.35 -2.46
N THR A 166 11.07 6.14 -2.30
CA THR A 166 10.50 5.10 -1.42
C THR A 166 10.67 5.45 0.06
N LYS A 167 11.76 6.14 0.45
CA LYS A 167 11.95 6.68 1.81
C LYS A 167 11.00 7.85 2.08
N ASP A 168 10.89 8.79 1.14
CA ASP A 168 9.95 9.92 1.19
C ASP A 168 8.49 9.41 1.29
N HIS A 169 8.17 8.29 0.62
CA HIS A 169 6.87 7.62 0.73
C HIS A 169 6.66 6.97 2.11
N ILE A 170 7.65 6.21 2.61
CA ILE A 170 7.59 5.60 3.95
C ILE A 170 7.45 6.67 5.04
N GLN A 171 8.10 7.84 4.89
CA GLN A 171 7.92 8.97 5.80
C GLN A 171 6.48 9.53 5.78
N LYS A 172 5.79 9.55 4.63
CA LYS A 172 4.37 9.93 4.55
C LYS A 172 3.48 8.93 5.30
N ILE A 173 3.71 7.63 5.13
CA ILE A 173 3.00 6.57 5.88
C ILE A 173 3.25 6.75 7.38
N TYR A 174 4.49 6.99 7.80
CA TYR A 174 4.82 7.24 9.20
C TYR A 174 4.10 8.46 9.77
N ASN A 175 4.09 9.58 9.04
CA ASN A 175 3.44 10.81 9.46
C ASN A 175 1.91 10.66 9.62
N TRP A 176 1.27 9.73 8.91
CA TRP A 176 -0.12 9.32 9.15
C TRP A 176 -0.24 8.30 10.30
N GLY A 177 0.72 7.39 10.40
CA GLY A 177 0.82 6.37 11.45
C GLY A 177 0.82 6.97 12.84
N ILE A 178 1.65 7.99 13.08
CA ILE A 178 1.79 8.66 14.39
C ILE A 178 0.60 9.56 14.78
N GLN A 179 -0.33 9.86 13.88
CA GLN A 179 -1.52 10.63 14.22
C GLN A 179 -2.35 9.87 15.26
N GLU A 180 -2.89 10.60 16.24
CA GLU A 180 -3.92 10.09 17.13
C GLU A 180 -5.13 9.65 16.30
N ASN A 181 -5.66 8.47 16.59
CA ASN A 181 -6.86 7.97 15.94
C ASN A 181 -8.09 8.36 16.78
N PRO A 182 -8.98 9.25 16.29
CA PRO A 182 -10.11 9.76 17.08
C PRO A 182 -11.18 8.70 17.37
N ASN A 183 -11.12 7.54 16.73
CA ASN A 183 -12.03 6.42 16.97
C ASN A 183 -11.58 5.53 18.15
N THR A 184 -10.35 5.71 18.66
CA THR A 184 -9.91 4.99 19.86
C THR A 184 -10.55 5.60 21.08
N THR A 185 -10.83 4.77 22.09
CA THR A 185 -11.32 5.25 23.38
C THR A 185 -10.21 5.98 24.10
N SER A 186 -10.14 7.29 23.86
CA SER A 186 -9.28 8.21 24.60
C SER A 186 -9.51 8.05 26.09
N LYS A 187 -8.60 7.33 26.76
CA LYS A 187 -8.31 7.53 28.17
C LYS A 187 -7.83 8.96 28.30
N LYS A 188 -8.76 9.89 28.47
CA LYS A 188 -8.48 11.18 29.07
C LYS A 188 -7.84 10.88 30.42
N GLU A 189 -6.54 11.10 30.50
CA GLU A 189 -5.83 11.11 31.78
C GLU A 189 -6.50 12.18 32.66
N LYS A 190 -6.64 11.85 33.94
CA LYS A 190 -7.36 12.66 34.94
C LYS A 190 -6.38 13.46 35.79
#